data_AF-A0A7V7WU99-F1
#
_entry.id   AF-A0A7V7WU99-F1
#
_cell.length_a   1.000
_cell.length_b   1.000
_cell.length_c   1.000
_cell.angle_alpha   90.00
_cell.angle_beta   90.00
_cell.angle_gamma   90.00
#
_symmetry.space_group_name_H-M   'P 1'
#
loop_
_entity.id
_entity.type
_entity.pdbx_description
1 polymer ?
#
loop_
_entity_poly.entity_id
_entity_poly.type
_entity_poly.pdbx_seq_one_letter_code
_entity_poly.pdbx_strand_id
1 'polypeptide(L)' 'MKSLVSPHGGGSLRPLLLQGAQAAAERARAATLPGLRVSSRERGDIVMLGIGGFTPLPGFMGQADWRGVCDDMRLASGL' A
#
# COMPACT_ATOMS: atom_id res chain seq x y z
N MET A 1 2.86 28.45 -14.90
CA MET A 1 3.22 27.01 -14.78
C MET A 1 2.00 26.26 -14.30
N LYS A 2 1.61 25.15 -14.94
CA LYS A 2 0.49 24.32 -14.44
C LYS A 2 0.96 23.57 -13.19
N SER A 3 0.18 23.61 -12.12
CA SER A 3 0.46 22.85 -10.91
C SER A 3 0.31 21.35 -11.17
N LEU A 4 1.07 20.53 -10.45
CA LEU A 4 0.89 19.08 -10.46
C LEU A 4 -0.51 18.73 -9.91
N VAL A 5 -1.09 17.67 -10.45
CA VAL A 5 -2.36 17.13 -9.93
C VAL A 5 -2.11 16.54 -8.54
N SER A 6 -3.05 16.77 -7.62
CA SER A 6 -2.97 16.20 -6.28
C SER A 6 -3.15 14.67 -6.33
N PRO A 7 -2.44 13.91 -5.47
CA PRO A 7 -2.70 12.49 -5.30
C PRO A 7 -4.17 12.17 -5.00
N HIS A 8 -4.57 10.95 -5.34
CA HIS A 8 -5.91 10.45 -5.02
C HIS A 8 -6.18 10.52 -3.50
N GLY A 9 -7.39 10.94 -3.12
CA GLY A 9 -7.74 11.26 -1.72
C GLY A 9 -7.31 12.65 -1.23
N GLY A 10 -6.69 13.48 -2.09
CA GLY A 10 -6.40 14.90 -1.81
C GLY A 10 -5.24 15.16 -0.85
N GLY A 11 -4.57 14.12 -0.35
CA GLY A 11 -3.40 14.21 0.52
C GLY A 11 -2.06 14.13 -0.22
N SER A 12 -0.98 13.90 0.52
CA SER A 12 0.34 13.58 -0.06
C SER A 12 0.41 12.12 -0.52
N LEU A 13 1.39 11.80 -1.37
CA LEU A 13 1.72 10.41 -1.68
C LEU A 13 2.00 9.62 -0.41
N ARG A 14 1.59 8.35 -0.39
CA ARG A 14 1.85 7.42 0.72
C ARG A 14 2.63 6.18 0.23
N PRO A 15 3.93 6.31 -0.11
CA PRO A 15 4.78 5.14 -0.32
C PRO A 15 4.97 4.38 1.00
N LEU A 16 4.86 3.05 0.97
CA LEU A 16 5.04 2.20 2.16
C LEU A 16 6.46 1.62 2.27
N LEU A 17 7.34 1.93 1.31
CA LEU A 17 8.72 1.46 1.34
C LEU A 17 9.52 2.13 2.47
N LEU A 18 9.89 1.35 3.47
CA LEU A 18 10.80 1.79 4.53
C LEU A 18 12.20 2.05 3.97
N GLN A 19 12.89 3.05 4.54
CA GLN A 19 14.24 3.45 4.16
C GLN A 19 15.19 3.50 5.36
N GLY A 20 16.49 3.53 5.10
CA GLY A 20 17.54 3.72 6.10
C GLY A 20 17.47 2.71 7.27
N ALA A 21 17.60 3.22 8.49
CA ALA A 21 17.64 2.42 9.71
C ALA A 21 16.34 1.62 9.95
N GLN A 22 15.17 2.20 9.60
CA GLN A 22 13.89 1.51 9.76
C GLN A 22 13.81 0.28 8.85
N ALA A 23 14.28 0.39 7.60
CA ALA A 23 14.33 -0.74 6.68
C ALA A 23 15.27 -1.85 7.19
N ALA A 24 16.42 -1.48 7.75
CA ALA A 24 17.37 -2.45 8.32
C ALA A 24 16.76 -3.20 9.52
N ALA A 25 16.11 -2.47 10.44
CA ALA A 25 15.46 -3.05 11.61
C ALA A 25 14.31 -3.99 11.21
N GLU A 26 13.44 -3.58 10.28
CA GLU A 26 12.32 -4.41 9.84
C GLU A 26 12.76 -5.63 9.03
N ARG A 27 13.88 -5.56 8.29
CA ARG A 27 14.47 -6.74 7.65
C ARG A 27 14.98 -7.75 8.68
N ALA A 28 15.63 -7.29 9.75
CA ALA A 28 16.07 -8.16 10.83
C ALA A 28 14.87 -8.82 11.54
N ARG A 29 13.81 -8.06 11.80
CA ARG A 29 12.56 -8.57 12.39
C ARG A 29 11.85 -9.54 11.45
N ALA A 30 11.76 -9.25 10.15
CA ALA A 30 11.09 -10.11 9.18
C ALA A 30 11.73 -11.51 9.08
N ALA A 31 13.04 -11.62 9.31
CA ALA A 31 13.74 -12.91 9.33
C ALA A 31 13.29 -13.84 10.46
N THR A 32 12.62 -13.33 11.49
CA THR A 32 12.11 -14.13 12.62
C THR A 32 10.63 -14.51 12.45
N LEU A 33 9.95 -14.00 11.43
CA LEU A 33 8.53 -14.24 11.18
C LEU A 33 8.31 -15.41 10.21
N PRO A 34 7.13 -16.06 10.25
CA PRO A 34 6.73 -17.00 9.21
C PRO A 34 6.77 -16.36 7.83
N GLY A 35 7.47 -17.02 6.90
CA GLY A 35 7.53 -16.60 5.50
C GLY A 35 6.31 -17.08 4.73
N LEU A 36 5.74 -16.21 3.89
CA LEU A 36 4.71 -16.55 2.91
C LEU A 36 5.31 -16.44 1.50
N ARG A 37 5.23 -17.52 0.72
CA ARG A 37 5.56 -17.45 -0.71
C ARG A 37 4.42 -16.76 -1.44
N VAL A 38 4.77 -15.77 -2.25
CA VAL A 38 3.82 -15.03 -3.07
C VAL A 38 4.11 -15.24 -4.55
N SER A 39 3.06 -15.23 -5.35
CA SER A 39 3.10 -15.24 -6.81
C SER A 39 3.66 -13.92 -7.38
N SER A 40 3.90 -13.90 -8.68
CA SER A 40 4.27 -12.66 -9.39
C SER A 40 3.19 -11.58 -9.32
N ARG A 41 1.91 -11.98 -9.27
CA ARG A 41 0.78 -11.05 -9.17
C ARG A 41 0.80 -10.31 -7.83
N GLU A 42 0.87 -11.06 -6.74
CA GLU A 42 0.90 -10.50 -5.38
C GLU A 42 2.18 -9.68 -5.15
N ARG A 43 3.32 -10.10 -5.71
CA ARG A 43 4.55 -9.29 -5.70
C ARG A 43 4.33 -7.93 -6.38
N GLY A 44 3.54 -7.88 -7.45
CA GLY A 44 3.17 -6.62 -8.10
C GLY A 44 2.44 -5.68 -7.15
N ASP A 45 1.44 -6.17 -6.42
CA ASP A 45 0.68 -5.37 -5.46
C ASP A 45 1.57 -4.86 -4.30
N ILE A 46 2.51 -5.69 -3.81
CA ILE A 46 3.51 -5.27 -2.80
C ILE A 46 4.36 -4.11 -3.32
N VAL A 47 4.82 -4.18 -4.57
CA VAL A 47 5.62 -3.10 -5.17
C VAL A 47 4.78 -1.83 -5.34
N MET A 48 3.54 -1.94 -5.81
CA MET A 48 2.64 -0.80 -5.99
C MET A 48 2.34 -0.07 -4.68
N LEU A 49 2.15 -0.81 -3.59
CA LEU A 49 2.07 -0.25 -2.23
C LEU A 49 3.39 0.42 -1.82
N GLY A 50 4.52 -0.25 -2.05
CA GLY A 50 5.86 0.26 -1.69
C GLY A 50 6.20 1.59 -2.35
N ILE A 51 5.92 1.75 -3.65
CA ILE A 51 6.22 2.97 -4.41
C ILE A 51 5.13 4.05 -4.31
N GLY A 52 4.02 3.77 -3.62
CA GLY A 52 2.89 4.69 -3.47
C GLY A 52 1.95 4.74 -4.67
N GLY A 53 2.04 3.79 -5.60
CA GLY A 53 1.15 3.67 -6.75
C GLY A 53 -0.31 3.38 -6.37
N PHE A 54 -0.55 2.89 -5.15
CA PHE A 54 -1.88 2.73 -4.56
C PHE A 54 -2.19 3.75 -3.46
N THR A 55 -1.56 4.93 -3.47
CA THR A 55 -1.96 6.02 -2.58
C THR A 55 -3.48 6.25 -2.70
N PRO A 56 -4.25 6.28 -1.59
CA PRO A 56 -3.79 6.45 -0.19
C PRO A 56 -3.80 5.18 0.68
N LEU A 57 -3.82 3.98 0.09
CA LEU A 57 -3.89 2.73 0.86
C LEU A 57 -2.72 2.61 1.87
N PRO A 58 -3.01 2.29 3.14
CA PRO A 58 -1.97 2.05 4.15
C PRO A 58 -1.40 0.62 4.11
N GLY A 59 -1.94 -0.26 3.26
CA GLY A 59 -1.58 -1.66 3.16
C GLY A 59 -2.61 -2.45 2.34
N PHE A 60 -2.61 -3.78 2.48
CA PHE A 60 -3.66 -4.63 1.90
C PHE A 60 -5.01 -4.34 2.54
N MET A 61 -6.07 -4.43 1.73
CA MET A 61 -7.45 -4.19 2.18
C MET A 61 -7.90 -5.26 3.17
N GLY A 62 -8.60 -4.83 4.22
CA GLY A 62 -9.42 -5.72 5.03
C GLY A 62 -10.72 -6.08 4.30
N GLN A 63 -11.53 -6.97 4.90
CA GLN A 63 -12.76 -7.45 4.28
C GLN A 63 -13.76 -6.34 3.95
N ALA A 64 -13.92 -5.34 4.83
CA ALA A 64 -14.87 -4.25 4.62
C ALA A 64 -14.47 -3.37 3.43
N ASP A 65 -13.19 -3.00 3.34
CA ASP A 65 -12.66 -2.22 2.21
C ASP A 65 -12.76 -3.01 0.90
N TRP A 66 -12.35 -4.27 0.91
CA TRP A 66 -12.43 -5.14 -0.27
C TRP A 66 -13.87 -5.26 -0.78
N ARG A 67 -14.83 -5.50 0.11
CA ARG A 67 -16.25 -5.60 -0.26
C ARG A 67 -16.77 -4.28 -0.84
N GLY A 68 -16.50 -3.15 -0.17
CA GLY A 68 -16.91 -1.83 -0.68
C GLY A 68 -16.31 -1.52 -2.06
N VAL A 69 -15.07 -1.92 -2.32
CA VAL A 69 -14.44 -1.72 -3.62
C VAL A 69 -15.09 -2.61 -4.69
N CYS A 70 -15.40 -3.86 -4.37
CA CYS A 70 -16.10 -4.75 -5.30
C CYS A 70 -17.51 -4.27 -5.65
N ASP A 71 -18.25 -3.77 -4.66
CA ASP A 71 -19.66 -3.43 -4.82
C ASP A 71 -19.84 -1.99 -5.35
N ASP A 72 -19.10 -1.04 -4.78
CA ASP A 72 -19.32 0.40 -4.97
C ASP A 72 -18.08 1.17 -5.47
N MET A 73 -16.96 0.48 -5.72
CA MET A 73 -15.68 1.10 -6.05
C MET A 73 -15.20 2.10 -4.98
N ARG A 74 -15.55 1.87 -3.71
CA ARG A 74 -15.19 2.72 -2.57
C ARG A 74 -14.62 1.92 -1.40
N LEU A 75 -13.68 2.51 -0.69
CA LEU A 75 -13.25 2.01 0.63
C LEU A 75 -14.38 2.13 1.65
N ALA A 76 -14.24 1.44 2.78
CA ALA A 76 -15.19 1.55 3.88
C ALA A 76 -15.25 2.96 4.48
N SER A 77 -14.20 3.76 4.30
CA SER A 77 -14.17 5.19 4.63
C SER A 77 -15.02 6.07 3.70
N GLY A 78 -15.56 5.51 2.61
CA GLY A 78 -16.29 6.24 1.57
C GLY A 78 -15.41 6.87 0.50
N LEU A 79 -14.09 6.68 0.57
CA LEU A 79 -13.13 7.12 -0.46
C LEU A 79 -13.24 6.27 -1.72
#